data_AF-A0A9D6R575-F1
#
_entry.id   AF-A0A9D6R575-F1
#
_cell.length_a   1.000
_cell.length_b   1.000
_cell.length_c   1.000
_cell.angle_alpha   90.00
_cell.angle_beta   90.00
_cell.angle_gamma   90.00
#
_symmetry.space_group_name_H-M   'P 1'
#
loop_
_entity.id
_entity.type
_entity.pdbx_description
1 polymer ?
#
loop_
_entity_poly.entity_id
_entity_poly.type
_entity_poly.pdbx_seq_one_letter_code
_entity_poly.pdbx_strand_id
1 'polypeptide(L)'
;MKVALSGFAAHHPTARLSLTLAAAVVLWIAAYNLIQPLASWLTYDLIGLAPGSRLGESVAFFLYDVPKILLLLSGMIFVILIVRTFFSPERTRALLGGKRQGIGNVLAAMLGIVTPFCSCSAVPMFIGFVSAGVPLGVTCSFLIAAPMVNEVALGLLFALVGWQVALTYLGFGLGVAIVAG
;
A
#
# COMPACT_ATOMS: atom_id res chain seq x y z
N MET A 1 -11.44 28.99 -12.85
CA MET A 1 -10.53 27.84 -12.66
C MET A 1 -11.02 26.65 -13.48
N LYS A 2 -11.09 26.83 -14.81
CA LYS A 2 -11.82 25.98 -15.78
C LYS A 2 -10.87 25.34 -16.82
N VAL A 3 -9.55 25.42 -16.61
CA VAL A 3 -8.52 25.15 -17.64
C VAL A 3 -7.92 23.73 -17.54
N ALA A 4 -8.16 22.97 -16.47
CA ALA A 4 -7.56 21.65 -16.27
C ALA A 4 -8.47 20.45 -16.59
N LEU A 5 -9.69 20.67 -17.10
CA LEU A 5 -10.72 19.62 -17.27
C LEU A 5 -10.99 19.20 -18.72
N SER A 6 -10.30 19.77 -19.71
CA SER A 6 -10.53 19.45 -21.14
C SER A 6 -9.54 18.44 -21.74
N GLY A 7 -8.53 17.98 -20.99
CA GLY A 7 -7.51 17.04 -21.48
C GLY A 7 -7.74 15.56 -21.13
N PHE A 8 -8.77 15.24 -20.34
CA PHE A 8 -9.03 13.88 -19.83
C PHE A 8 -10.37 13.33 -20.35
N ALA A 9 -10.77 13.75 -21.55
CA ALA A 9 -11.95 13.22 -22.23
C ALA A 9 -11.58 11.91 -22.94
N ALA A 10 -12.08 10.80 -22.41
CA ALA A 10 -12.30 9.52 -23.10
C ALA A 10 -11.10 8.92 -23.86
N HIS A 11 -10.14 8.34 -23.14
CA HIS A 11 -9.17 7.44 -23.79
C HIS A 11 -9.62 5.98 -23.68
N HIS A 12 -10.08 5.44 -24.81
CA HIS A 12 -9.97 4.01 -25.10
C HIS A 12 -8.56 3.52 -24.73
N PRO A 13 -8.40 2.33 -24.13
CA PRO A 13 -7.08 1.77 -23.83
C PRO A 13 -6.35 1.53 -25.15
N THR A 14 -5.46 2.45 -25.50
CA THR A 14 -4.62 2.36 -26.68
C THR A 14 -3.58 1.28 -26.44
N ALA A 15 -3.38 0.38 -27.40
CA ALA A 15 -2.42 -0.73 -27.31
C ALA A 15 -0.98 -0.29 -26.95
N ARG A 16 -0.64 0.99 -27.16
CA ARG A 16 0.63 1.58 -26.72
C ARG A 16 0.76 1.70 -25.19
N LEU A 17 -0.32 1.98 -24.46
CA LEU A 17 -0.28 2.12 -23.00
C LEU A 17 -0.15 0.75 -22.30
N SER A 18 -0.80 -0.28 -22.82
CA SER A 18 -0.65 -1.65 -22.30
C SER A 18 0.77 -2.18 -22.55
N LEU A 19 1.37 -1.86 -23.69
CA LEU A 19 2.77 -2.20 -24.00
C LEU A 19 3.78 -1.49 -23.08
N THR A 20 3.59 -0.20 -22.78
CA THR A 20 4.49 0.51 -21.85
C THR A 20 4.37 0.01 -20.41
N LEU A 21 3.16 -0.33 -19.96
CA LEU A 21 2.95 -0.95 -18.65
C LEU A 21 3.57 -2.34 -18.56
N ALA A 22 3.41 -3.17 -19.59
CA ALA A 22 4.05 -4.48 -19.64
C ALA A 22 5.58 -4.37 -19.64
N ALA A 23 6.15 -3.44 -20.41
CA ALA A 23 7.59 -3.18 -20.39
C ALA A 23 8.08 -2.68 -19.02
N ALA A 24 7.34 -1.79 -18.36
CA ALA A 24 7.67 -1.31 -17.02
C ALA A 24 7.65 -2.44 -15.98
N VAL A 25 6.67 -3.34 -16.04
CA VAL A 25 6.59 -4.53 -15.17
C VAL A 25 7.76 -5.48 -15.42
N VAL A 26 8.11 -5.74 -16.69
CA VAL A 26 9.27 -6.58 -17.04
C VAL A 26 10.56 -5.96 -16.54
N LEU A 27 10.75 -4.65 -16.70
CA LEU A 27 11.93 -3.92 -16.25
C LEU A 27 12.03 -3.88 -14.73
N TRP A 28 10.90 -3.77 -14.04
CA TRP A 28 10.80 -3.86 -12.58
C TRP A 28 11.13 -5.28 -12.06
N ILE A 29 10.62 -6.33 -12.72
CA ILE A 29 10.97 -7.73 -12.41
C ILE A 29 12.46 -7.98 -12.66
N ALA A 30 13.01 -7.46 -13.76
CA ALA A 30 14.43 -7.58 -14.06
C ALA A 30 15.29 -6.89 -13.00
N ALA A 31 14.93 -5.66 -12.60
CA ALA A 31 15.61 -4.95 -11.52
C ALA A 31 15.50 -5.68 -10.18
N TYR A 32 14.34 -6.25 -9.85
CA TYR A 32 14.16 -7.08 -8.64
C TYR A 32 15.10 -8.29 -8.60
N ASN A 33 15.23 -9.01 -9.73
CA ASN A 33 16.12 -10.17 -9.82
C ASN A 33 17.61 -9.76 -9.82
N LEU A 34 17.92 -8.56 -10.31
CA LEU A 34 19.29 -8.06 -10.38
C LEU A 34 19.82 -7.56 -9.02
N ILE A 35 18.94 -7.18 -8.09
CA ILE A 35 19.35 -6.71 -6.75
C ILE A 35 20.05 -7.81 -5.93
N GLN A 36 19.62 -9.07 -6.02
CA GLN A 36 20.28 -10.19 -5.32
C GLN A 36 21.78 -10.32 -5.67
N PRO A 37 22.15 -10.51 -6.96
CA PRO A 37 23.54 -10.70 -7.33
C PRO A 37 24.39 -9.45 -7.09
N LEU A 38 23.81 -8.25 -7.23
CA LEU A 38 24.52 -6.99 -6.98
C LEU A 38 24.82 -6.78 -5.50
N ALA A 39 23.89 -7.11 -4.60
CA ALA A 39 24.09 -7.00 -3.16
C ALA A 39 25.15 -8.00 -2.65
N SER A 40 25.15 -9.24 -3.16
CA SER A 40 26.18 -10.23 -2.81
C SER A 40 27.55 -9.84 -3.34
N TRP A 41 27.63 -9.38 -4.59
CA TRP A 41 28.90 -8.93 -5.18
C TRP A 41 29.46 -7.71 -4.45
N LEU A 42 28.61 -6.73 -4.12
CA LEU A 42 29.03 -5.53 -3.39
C LEU A 42 29.55 -5.86 -1.99
N THR A 43 28.92 -6.83 -1.30
CA THR A 43 29.28 -7.16 0.09
C THR A 43 30.51 -8.06 0.19
N TYR A 44 30.59 -9.10 -0.65
CA TYR A 44 31.65 -10.10 -0.55
C TYR A 44 32.87 -9.77 -1.41
N ASP A 45 32.69 -9.18 -2.60
CA ASP A 45 33.81 -8.89 -3.53
C ASP A 45 34.34 -7.47 -3.39
N LEU A 46 33.51 -6.46 -3.12
CA LEU A 46 33.95 -5.05 -3.03
C LEU A 46 34.35 -4.63 -1.61
N ILE A 47 33.60 -5.08 -0.58
CA ILE A 47 33.90 -4.76 0.83
C ILE A 47 34.84 -5.82 1.45
N GLY A 48 35.00 -6.99 0.81
CA GLY A 48 35.97 -8.02 1.22
C GLY A 48 35.64 -8.71 2.55
N LEU A 49 34.37 -8.68 2.97
CA LEU A 49 33.92 -9.31 4.21
C LEU A 49 33.87 -10.83 4.07
N ALA A 50 34.44 -11.55 5.04
CA ALA A 50 34.43 -13.01 5.03
C ALA A 50 32.97 -13.57 5.14
N PRO A 51 32.57 -14.50 4.26
CA PRO A 51 31.30 -15.21 4.37
C PRO A 51 31.21 -15.93 5.72
N GLY A 52 30.12 -15.71 6.46
CA GLY A 52 29.89 -16.29 7.80
C GLY A 52 30.30 -15.40 8.99
N SER A 53 30.81 -14.18 8.75
CA SER A 53 30.97 -13.19 9.82
C SER A 53 29.64 -12.46 10.10
N ARG A 54 29.27 -12.25 11.38
CA ARG A 54 28.03 -11.54 11.76
C ARG A 54 27.91 -10.15 11.14
N LEU A 55 29.05 -9.46 10.95
CA LEU A 55 29.10 -8.15 10.31
C LEU A 55 28.87 -8.25 8.79
N GLY A 56 29.43 -9.26 8.13
CA GLY A 56 29.20 -9.51 6.70
C GLY A 56 27.75 -9.85 6.38
N GLU A 57 27.12 -10.71 7.17
CA GLU A 57 25.71 -11.09 6.98
C GLU A 57 24.75 -9.92 7.22
N SER A 58 25.00 -9.09 8.24
CA SER A 58 24.14 -7.93 8.55
C SER A 58 24.22 -6.86 7.44
N VAL A 59 25.41 -6.61 6.91
CA VAL A 59 25.61 -5.65 5.81
C VAL A 59 25.02 -6.19 4.50
N ALA A 60 25.18 -7.47 4.21
CA ALA A 60 24.57 -8.13 3.05
C ALA A 60 23.04 -8.04 3.11
N PHE A 61 22.45 -8.31 4.29
CA PHE A 61 21.02 -8.19 4.52
C PHE A 61 20.55 -6.75 4.31
N PHE A 62 21.24 -5.76 4.88
CA PHE A 62 20.86 -4.35 4.72
C PHE A 62 20.94 -3.87 3.26
N LEU A 63 22.03 -4.19 2.55
CA LEU A 63 22.22 -3.84 1.14
C LEU A 63 21.26 -4.57 0.21
N TYR A 64 20.72 -5.71 0.65
CA TYR A 64 19.70 -6.44 -0.08
C TYR A 64 18.29 -5.91 0.19
N ASP A 65 17.93 -5.75 1.46
CA ASP A 65 16.57 -5.41 1.88
C ASP A 65 16.20 -3.94 1.59
N VAL A 66 17.14 -3.00 1.76
CA VAL A 66 16.82 -1.58 1.54
C VAL A 66 16.43 -1.28 0.08
N PRO A 67 17.23 -1.65 -0.94
CA PRO A 67 16.85 -1.43 -2.34
C PRO A 67 15.62 -2.24 -2.73
N LYS A 68 15.48 -3.45 -2.19
CA LYS A 68 14.37 -4.35 -2.50
C LYS A 68 13.04 -3.82 -1.97
N ILE A 69 12.99 -3.34 -0.72
CA ILE A 69 11.80 -2.71 -0.15
C ILE A 69 11.47 -1.43 -0.92
N LEU A 70 12.46 -0.59 -1.24
CA LEU A 70 12.22 0.63 -2.02
C LEU A 70 11.60 0.34 -3.40
N LEU A 71 12.11 -0.70 -4.08
CA LEU A 71 11.60 -1.15 -5.36
C LEU A 71 10.19 -1.74 -5.25
N LEU A 72 9.93 -2.57 -4.24
CA LEU A 72 8.59 -3.09 -3.94
C LEU A 72 7.59 -1.98 -3.63
N LEU A 73 8.00 -1.01 -2.80
CA LEU A 73 7.18 0.12 -2.39
C LEU A 73 6.84 1.02 -3.59
N SER A 74 7.82 1.30 -4.47
CA SER A 74 7.58 2.10 -5.68
C SER A 74 6.58 1.43 -6.64
N GLY A 75 6.69 0.11 -6.83
CA GLY A 75 5.74 -0.66 -7.62
C GLY A 75 4.33 -0.62 -7.04
N MET A 76 4.21 -0.84 -5.73
CA MET A 76 2.93 -0.74 -5.02
C MET A 76 2.33 0.67 -5.12
N ILE A 77 3.11 1.73 -4.90
CA ILE A 77 2.65 3.12 -5.01
C ILE A 77 2.13 3.40 -6.43
N PHE A 78 2.86 2.94 -7.45
CA PHE A 78 2.45 3.09 -8.86
C PHE A 78 1.11 2.39 -9.15
N VAL A 79 0.93 1.15 -8.66
CA VAL A 79 -0.34 0.43 -8.78
C VAL A 79 -1.48 1.20 -8.12
N ILE A 80 -1.27 1.71 -6.89
CA ILE A 80 -2.30 2.48 -6.17
C ILE A 80 -2.64 3.77 -6.92
N LEU A 81 -1.63 4.44 -7.51
CA LEU A 81 -1.83 5.65 -8.32
C LEU A 81 -2.66 5.36 -9.57
N ILE A 82 -2.38 4.23 -10.24
CA ILE A 82 -3.18 3.74 -11.37
C ILE A 82 -4.61 3.43 -10.91
N VAL A 83 -4.78 2.65 -9.84
CA VAL A 83 -6.08 2.29 -9.29
C VAL A 83 -6.90 3.54 -8.98
N ARG A 84 -6.31 4.59 -8.40
CA ARG A 84 -7.01 5.85 -8.17
C ARG A 84 -7.42 6.60 -9.42
N THR A 85 -6.65 6.46 -10.49
CA THR A 85 -7.02 7.04 -11.78
C THR A 85 -8.28 6.35 -12.34
N PHE A 86 -8.46 5.06 -12.05
CA PHE A 86 -9.65 4.28 -12.45
C PHE A 86 -10.83 4.37 -11.45
N PHE A 87 -10.54 4.40 -10.14
CA PHE A 87 -11.49 4.58 -9.05
C PHE A 87 -11.53 6.04 -8.65
N SER A 88 -12.29 6.82 -9.43
CA SER A 88 -12.51 8.23 -9.13
C SER A 88 -13.22 8.36 -7.77
N PRO A 89 -12.70 9.18 -6.84
CA PRO A 89 -13.22 9.26 -5.49
C PRO A 89 -14.62 9.91 -5.42
N GLU A 90 -15.12 10.46 -6.54
CA GLU A 90 -16.50 10.90 -6.74
C GLU A 90 -17.50 9.73 -6.67
N ARG A 91 -17.13 8.52 -7.14
CA ARG A 91 -17.97 7.30 -7.02
C ARG A 91 -18.08 6.87 -5.56
N THR A 92 -16.97 6.93 -4.81
CA THR A 92 -16.93 6.64 -3.37
C THR A 92 -17.76 7.66 -2.59
N ARG A 93 -17.69 8.95 -2.96
CA ARG A 93 -18.55 10.01 -2.41
C ARG A 93 -20.03 9.74 -2.68
N ALA A 94 -20.41 9.28 -3.88
CA ALA A 94 -21.79 8.94 -4.20
C ALA A 94 -22.29 7.72 -3.38
N LEU A 95 -21.41 6.75 -3.09
CA LEU A 95 -21.74 5.56 -2.29
C LEU A 95 -21.78 5.83 -0.77
N LEU A 96 -20.93 6.74 -0.26
CA LEU A 96 -20.79 7.03 1.19
C LEU A 96 -21.45 8.35 1.63
N GLY A 97 -21.65 9.32 0.74
CA GLY A 97 -22.19 10.65 1.06
C GLY A 97 -23.67 10.69 1.40
N GLY A 98 -24.43 9.62 1.09
CA GLY A 98 -25.86 9.50 1.39
C GLY A 98 -26.21 8.66 2.63
N LYS A 99 -25.23 8.03 3.28
CA LYS A 99 -25.46 7.15 4.45
C LYS A 99 -25.05 7.83 5.75
N ARG A 100 -25.75 7.53 6.86
CA ARG A 100 -25.41 8.03 8.22
C ARG A 100 -23.91 7.86 8.49
N GLN A 101 -23.26 8.89 9.01
CA GLN A 101 -21.80 8.94 9.22
C GLN A 101 -21.24 7.68 9.90
N GLY A 102 -21.96 7.10 10.88
CA GLY A 102 -21.55 5.86 11.54
C GLY A 102 -21.47 4.62 10.64
N ILE A 103 -22.36 4.48 9.64
CA ILE A 103 -22.29 3.36 8.67
C ILE A 103 -21.11 3.58 7.73
N GLY A 104 -20.81 4.84 7.40
CA GLY A 104 -19.63 5.22 6.63
C GLY A 104 -18.34 4.79 7.30
N ASN A 105 -18.19 5.03 8.60
CA ASN A 105 -17.00 4.66 9.38
C ASN A 105 -16.78 3.14 9.39
N VAL A 106 -17.83 2.35 9.61
CA VAL A 106 -17.75 0.87 9.59
C VAL A 106 -17.33 0.35 8.21
N LEU A 107 -17.95 0.86 7.14
CA LEU A 107 -17.61 0.45 5.78
C LEU A 107 -16.18 0.84 5.40
N ALA A 108 -15.74 2.03 5.82
CA ALA A 108 -14.39 2.51 5.57
C ALA A 108 -13.35 1.69 6.33
N ALA A 109 -13.60 1.33 7.59
CA ALA A 109 -12.70 0.49 8.35
C ALA A 109 -12.60 -0.94 7.78
N MET A 110 -13.72 -1.53 7.32
CA MET A 110 -13.71 -2.81 6.60
C MET A 110 -12.91 -2.75 5.29
N LEU A 111 -13.03 -1.66 4.54
CA LEU A 111 -12.21 -1.41 3.34
C LEU A 111 -10.73 -1.30 3.69
N GLY A 112 -10.40 -0.70 4.83
CA GLY A 112 -9.03 -0.64 5.36
C GLY A 112 -8.46 -2.02 5.68
N ILE A 113 -9.27 -2.94 6.23
CA ILE A 113 -8.84 -4.32 6.53
C ILE A 113 -8.51 -5.12 5.27
N VAL A 114 -9.29 -4.94 4.20
CA VAL A 114 -9.11 -5.68 2.94
C VAL A 114 -7.95 -5.12 2.11
N THR A 115 -7.50 -3.91 2.41
CA THR A 115 -6.44 -3.25 1.64
C THR A 115 -5.15 -3.17 2.45
N PRO A 116 -4.08 -3.91 2.08
CA PRO A 116 -2.79 -3.87 2.76
C PRO A 116 -2.04 -2.57 2.50
N PHE A 117 -2.60 -1.44 2.93
CA PHE A 117 -1.94 -0.17 2.81
C PHE A 117 -0.98 0.01 3.98
N CYS A 118 0.31 -0.05 3.66
CA CYS A 118 1.34 0.46 4.53
C CYS A 118 1.17 1.98 4.73
N SER A 119 1.76 2.52 5.79
CA SER A 119 1.73 3.96 6.11
C SER A 119 2.15 4.85 4.94
N CYS A 120 3.02 4.36 4.04
CA CYS A 120 3.49 5.09 2.86
C CYS A 120 2.41 5.36 1.81
N SER A 121 1.39 4.49 1.72
CA SER A 121 0.26 4.66 0.78
C SER A 121 -1.00 5.23 1.45
N ALA A 122 -1.05 5.22 2.78
CA ALA A 122 -2.15 5.79 3.56
C ALA A 122 -2.27 7.31 3.36
N VAL A 123 -1.16 8.05 3.36
CA VAL A 123 -1.12 9.52 3.22
C VAL A 123 -1.75 9.99 1.90
N PRO A 124 -1.35 9.50 0.71
CA PRO A 124 -2.01 9.94 -0.50
C PRO A 124 -3.49 9.54 -0.49
N MET A 125 -3.89 8.42 0.13
CA MET A 125 -5.29 7.94 0.10
C MET A 125 -6.19 8.90 0.85
N PHE A 126 -5.70 9.37 2.00
CA PHE A 126 -6.34 10.43 2.76
C PHE A 126 -6.54 11.69 1.92
N ILE A 127 -5.49 12.18 1.26
CA ILE A 127 -5.58 13.39 0.42
C ILE A 127 -6.63 13.18 -0.69
N GLY A 128 -6.66 12.01 -1.34
CA GLY A 128 -7.65 11.68 -2.36
C GLY A 128 -9.10 11.67 -1.84
N PHE A 129 -9.34 11.10 -0.66
CA PHE A 129 -10.67 11.07 -0.04
C PHE A 129 -11.13 12.45 0.45
N VAL A 130 -10.23 13.26 1.03
CA VAL A 130 -10.53 14.63 1.44
C VAL A 130 -10.82 15.53 0.23
N SER A 131 -10.00 15.45 -0.83
CA SER A 131 -10.21 16.22 -2.06
C SER A 131 -11.52 15.85 -2.76
N ALA A 132 -12.05 14.65 -2.54
CA ALA A 132 -13.34 14.22 -3.08
C ALA A 132 -14.54 14.63 -2.22
N GLY A 133 -14.32 15.18 -1.03
CA GLY A 133 -15.39 15.62 -0.11
C GLY A 133 -16.03 14.50 0.70
N VAL A 134 -15.31 13.41 0.97
CA VAL A 134 -15.72 12.39 1.95
C VAL A 134 -15.64 13.01 3.36
N PRO A 135 -16.60 12.74 4.28
CA PRO A 135 -16.53 13.26 5.65
C PRO A 135 -15.21 12.89 6.32
N LEU A 136 -14.63 13.81 7.09
CA LEU A 136 -13.33 13.61 7.72
C LEU A 136 -13.30 12.37 8.63
N GLY A 137 -14.37 12.12 9.39
CA GLY A 137 -14.45 10.98 10.30
C GLY A 137 -14.33 9.61 9.65
N VAL A 138 -14.99 9.42 8.50
CA VAL A 138 -14.90 8.21 7.68
C VAL A 138 -13.47 7.99 7.18
N THR A 139 -12.82 9.09 6.80
CA THR A 139 -11.46 9.06 6.26
C THR A 139 -10.43 8.76 7.34
N CYS A 140 -10.60 9.33 8.54
CA CYS A 140 -9.78 9.04 9.71
C CYS A 140 -9.96 7.59 10.17
N SER A 141 -11.19 7.05 10.15
CA SER A 141 -11.47 5.64 10.45
C SER A 141 -10.68 4.70 9.53
N PHE A 142 -10.71 4.96 8.21
CA PHE A 142 -9.94 4.18 7.23
C PHE A 142 -8.43 4.28 7.45
N LEU A 143 -7.92 5.50 7.68
CA LEU A 143 -6.50 5.75 7.92
C LEU A 143 -5.95 5.02 9.15
N ILE A 144 -6.76 4.90 10.21
CA ILE A 144 -6.38 4.21 11.44
C ILE A 144 -6.49 2.69 11.25
N ALA A 145 -7.57 2.22 10.60
CA ALA A 145 -7.80 0.80 10.37
C ALA A 145 -6.74 0.17 9.45
N ALA A 146 -6.36 0.85 8.37
CA ALA A 146 -5.48 0.30 7.33
C ALA A 146 -4.10 -0.20 7.85
N PRO A 147 -3.33 0.56 8.65
CA PRO A 147 -2.08 0.06 9.23
C PRO A 147 -2.29 -0.81 10.47
N MET A 148 -3.40 -0.65 11.21
CA MET A 148 -3.66 -1.44 12.41
C MET A 148 -4.00 -2.89 12.07
N VAL A 149 -4.84 -3.12 11.07
CA VAL A 149 -5.37 -4.44 10.77
C VAL A 149 -4.87 -4.89 9.41
N ASN A 150 -3.67 -5.45 9.40
CA ASN A 150 -3.04 -6.05 8.23
C ASN A 150 -3.33 -7.56 8.20
N GLU A 151 -3.73 -8.10 7.05
CA GLU A 151 -3.97 -9.52 6.83
C GLU A 151 -2.73 -10.39 7.10
N VAL A 152 -1.53 -9.87 6.80
CA VAL A 152 -0.25 -10.56 7.08
C VAL A 152 -0.01 -10.62 8.58
N ALA A 153 -0.28 -9.53 9.31
CA ALA A 153 -0.13 -9.49 10.76
C ALA A 153 -1.13 -10.43 11.45
N LEU A 154 -2.39 -10.43 10.98
CA LEU A 154 -3.42 -11.35 11.47
C LEU A 154 -3.06 -12.81 11.17
N GLY A 155 -2.53 -13.11 9.97
CA GLY A 155 -2.07 -14.44 9.60
C GLY A 155 -0.94 -14.93 10.50
N LEU A 156 0.05 -14.07 10.79
CA LEU A 156 1.13 -14.38 11.72
C LEU A 156 0.63 -14.58 13.15
N LEU A 157 -0.25 -13.70 13.64
CA LEU A 157 -0.88 -13.82 14.97
C LEU A 157 -1.68 -15.12 15.10
N PHE A 158 -2.44 -15.46 14.08
CA PHE A 158 -3.20 -16.70 14.03
C PHE A 158 -2.29 -17.92 14.08
N ALA A 159 -1.19 -17.90 13.32
CA ALA A 159 -0.22 -19.00 13.28
C ALA A 159 0.61 -19.14 14.57
N LEU A 160 0.97 -18.04 15.22
CA LEU A 160 1.90 -18.04 16.36
C LEU A 160 1.19 -18.12 17.72
N VAL A 161 0.07 -17.40 17.88
CA VAL A 161 -0.59 -17.17 19.18
C VAL A 161 -1.98 -17.81 19.24
N GLY A 162 -2.56 -18.14 18.08
CA GLY A 162 -3.86 -18.80 17.97
C GLY A 162 -5.01 -17.84 17.70
N TRP A 163 -6.17 -18.41 17.37
CA TRP A 163 -7.31 -17.68 16.82
C TRP A 163 -7.96 -16.68 17.79
N GLN A 164 -7.93 -16.95 19.10
CA GLN A 164 -8.56 -16.09 20.11
C GLN A 164 -7.89 -14.71 20.20
N VAL A 165 -6.56 -14.68 20.17
CA VAL A 165 -5.81 -13.41 20.22
C VAL A 165 -5.96 -12.65 18.91
N ALA A 166 -5.93 -13.34 17.77
CA ALA A 166 -6.13 -12.73 16.46
C ALA A 166 -7.50 -12.03 16.34
N LEU A 167 -8.58 -12.67 16.80
CA LEU A 167 -9.92 -12.06 16.80
C LEU A 167 -10.03 -10.89 17.76
N THR A 168 -9.40 -10.98 18.93
CA THR A 168 -9.41 -9.89 19.91
C THR A 168 -8.67 -8.69 19.33
N TYR A 169 -7.51 -8.90 18.69
CA TYR A 169 -6.76 -7.86 18.00
C TYR A 169 -7.58 -7.20 16.88
N LEU A 170 -8.25 -7.99 16.04
CA LEU A 170 -9.14 -7.50 14.99
C LEU A 170 -10.27 -6.65 15.58
N GLY A 171 -10.93 -7.13 16.63
CA GLY A 171 -12.03 -6.42 17.30
C GLY A 171 -11.59 -5.09 17.92
N PHE A 172 -10.47 -5.07 18.62
CA PHE A 172 -9.91 -3.84 19.18
C PHE A 172 -9.46 -2.87 18.09
N GLY A 173 -8.78 -3.34 17.04
CA GLY A 173 -8.34 -2.50 15.93
C GLY A 173 -9.51 -1.84 15.20
N LEU A 174 -10.57 -2.60 14.91
CA LEU A 174 -11.78 -2.09 14.30
C LEU A 174 -12.53 -1.12 15.23
N GLY A 175 -12.64 -1.47 16.52
CA GLY A 175 -13.31 -0.64 17.52
C GLY A 175 -12.63 0.71 17.69
N VAL A 176 -11.31 0.74 17.82
CA VAL A 176 -10.53 1.99 17.91
C VAL A 176 -10.70 2.82 16.65
N ALA A 177 -10.63 2.21 15.47
CA ALA A 177 -10.80 2.93 14.20
C ALA A 177 -12.18 3.58 14.06
N ILE A 178 -13.25 2.89 14.46
CA ILE A 178 -14.63 3.41 14.38
C ILE A 178 -14.89 4.52 15.40
N VAL A 179 -14.33 4.42 16.60
CA VAL A 179 -14.53 5.41 17.68
C VAL A 179 -13.68 6.67 17.45
N ALA A 180 -12.48 6.51 16.88
CA ALA A 180 -11.55 7.61 16.65
C ALA A 180 -11.89 8.47 15.42
N GLY A 181 -12.68 7.96 14.48
CA GLY A 181 -13.15 8.70 13.31
C GLY A 181 -14.58 9.20 13.47
#